data_AF-A0A9X1VFM8-F1
#
_entry.id   AF-A0A9X1VFM8-F1
#
_cell.length_a   1.000
_cell.length_b   1.000
_cell.length_c   1.000
_cell.angle_alpha   90.00
_cell.angle_beta   90.00
_cell.angle_gamma   90.00
#
_symmetry.space_group_name_H-M   'P 1'
#
loop_
_entity.id
_entity.type
_entity.pdbx_description
1 polymer ?
#
loop_
_entity_poly.entity_id
_entity_poly.type
_entity_poly.pdbx_seq_one_letter_code
_entity_poly.pdbx_strand_id
1 'polypeptide(L)'
;MKFDKDLLRTVLFAVGVVAMVIGIYQTLLFNDLMRNYWIFMVSMACWMPLLYWRQQERVAAKIAEQEAKLARQKQARTPAKSDKKRR
;
A
#
# COMPACT_ATOMS: atom_id res chain seq x y z
N MET A 1 -21.38 1.91 -13.46
CA MET A 1 -20.46 0.76 -13.34
C MET A 1 -19.55 1.01 -12.15
N LYS A 2 -19.64 0.21 -11.08
CA LYS A 2 -18.71 0.31 -9.94
C LYS A 2 -17.38 -0.29 -10.39
N PHE A 3 -16.34 0.54 -10.47
CA PHE A 3 -15.00 0.04 -10.72
C PHE A 3 -14.49 -0.62 -9.44
N ASP A 4 -14.36 -1.94 -9.45
CA ASP A 4 -13.73 -2.68 -8.37
C ASP A 4 -12.24 -2.35 -8.34
N LYS A 5 -11.87 -1.47 -7.40
CA LYS A 5 -10.48 -1.06 -7.18
C LYS A 5 -9.57 -2.26 -6.91
N ASP A 6 -10.11 -3.31 -6.29
CA ASP A 6 -9.38 -4.54 -6.01
C ASP A 6 -9.04 -5.31 -7.29
N LEU A 7 -10.03 -5.49 -8.18
CA LEU A 7 -9.81 -6.13 -9.48
C LEU A 7 -8.77 -5.36 -10.31
N LEU A 8 -8.86 -4.03 -10.33
CA LEU A 8 -7.88 -3.19 -11.02
C LEU A 8 -6.47 -3.34 -10.44
N ARG A 9 -6.34 -3.45 -9.10
CA ARG A 9 -5.05 -3.71 -8.43
C ARG A 9 -4.46 -5.04 -8.88
N THR A 10 -5.25 -6.10 -8.90
CA THR A 10 -4.79 -7.43 -9.33
C THR A 10 -4.35 -7.43 -10.79
N VAL A 11 -5.11 -6.79 -11.67
CA VAL A 11 -4.77 -6.70 -13.10
C VAL A 11 -3.51 -5.87 -13.31
N LEU A 12 -3.38 -4.69 -12.69
CA LEU A 12 -2.15 -3.89 -12.77
C LEU A 12 -0.94 -4.67 -12.27
N PHE A 13 -1.11 -5.45 -11.21
CA PHE A 13 -0.03 -6.27 -10.65
C PHE A 13 0.40 -7.36 -11.63
N ALA A 14 -0.55 -8.12 -12.17
CA ALA A 14 -0.28 -9.17 -13.15
C ALA A 14 0.42 -8.61 -14.41
N VAL A 15 -0.11 -7.50 -14.96
CA VAL A 15 0.49 -6.83 -16.13
C VAL A 15 1.89 -6.30 -15.81
N GLY A 16 2.08 -5.69 -14.64
CA GLY A 16 3.37 -5.16 -14.21
C GLY A 16 4.45 -6.23 -14.07
N VAL A 17 4.09 -7.41 -13.52
CA VAL A 17 4.99 -8.56 -13.39
C VAL A 17 5.33 -9.16 -14.75
N VAL A 18 4.33 -9.37 -15.62
CA VAL A 18 4.55 -9.91 -16.96
C VAL A 18 5.43 -8.98 -17.80
N ALA A 19 5.15 -7.66 -17.77
CA ALA A 19 5.98 -6.67 -18.45
C ALA A 19 7.43 -6.69 -17.93
N MET A 20 7.64 -6.87 -16.63
CA MET A 20 8.98 -7.02 -16.04
C MET A 20 9.71 -8.25 -16.58
N VAL A 21 9.04 -9.41 -16.61
CA VAL A 21 9.62 -10.66 -17.12
C VAL A 21 9.98 -10.54 -18.60
N ILE A 22 9.10 -9.95 -19.42
CA ILE A 22 9.36 -9.69 -20.83
C ILE A 22 10.57 -8.76 -20.99
N GLY A 23 10.62 -7.66 -20.22
CA GLY A 23 11.74 -6.73 -20.26
C GLY A 23 13.07 -7.39 -19.92
N ILE A 24 13.11 -8.20 -18.85
CA ILE A 24 14.31 -8.96 -18.46
C ILE A 24 14.72 -9.92 -19.56
N TYR A 25 13.79 -10.70 -20.10
CA TYR A 25 14.07 -11.66 -21.17
C TYR A 25 14.62 -10.97 -22.41
N GLN A 26 14.01 -9.87 -22.84
CA GLN A 26 14.42 -9.15 -24.03
C GLN A 26 15.78 -8.46 -23.86
N THR A 27 16.05 -7.92 -22.66
CA THR A 27 17.36 -7.38 -22.31
C THR A 27 18.44 -8.44 -22.31
N LEU A 28 18.18 -9.62 -21.75
CA LEU A 28 19.18 -10.70 -21.73
C LEU A 28 19.43 -11.27 -23.12
N LEU A 29 18.39 -11.41 -23.94
CA LEU A 29 18.50 -12.03 -25.26
C LEU A 29 19.15 -11.11 -26.30
N PHE A 30 18.76 -9.82 -26.31
CA PHE A 30 19.23 -8.87 -27.33
C PHE A 30 20.37 -7.97 -26.84
N ASN A 31 20.70 -8.00 -25.53
CA ASN A 31 21.73 -7.18 -24.90
C ASN A 31 21.60 -5.67 -25.19
N ASP A 32 20.38 -5.23 -25.53
CA ASP A 32 20.10 -3.91 -26.06
C ASP A 32 19.19 -3.17 -25.08
N LEU A 33 19.81 -2.57 -24.05
CA LEU A 33 19.10 -1.98 -22.92
C LEU A 33 18.29 -0.73 -23.34
N MET A 34 18.84 0.07 -24.25
CA MET A 34 18.21 1.31 -24.71
C MET A 34 16.92 1.06 -25.47
N ARG A 35 16.90 0.03 -26.33
CA ARG A 35 15.73 -0.30 -27.13
C ARG A 35 14.62 -0.97 -26.34
N ASN A 36 14.97 -1.62 -25.22
CA ASN A 36 14.03 -2.32 -24.35
C ASN A 36 13.64 -1.52 -23.09
N TYR A 37 14.24 -0.34 -22.88
CA TYR A 37 13.98 0.55 -21.75
C TYR A 37 12.50 0.92 -21.59
N TRP A 38 11.76 1.04 -22.70
CA TRP A 38 10.33 1.39 -22.66
C TRP A 38 9.47 0.32 -21.96
N ILE A 39 9.88 -0.96 -22.00
CA ILE A 39 9.15 -2.06 -21.35
C ILE A 39 9.32 -1.98 -19.83
N PHE A 40 10.52 -1.59 -19.38
CA PHE A 40 10.77 -1.28 -17.98
C PHE A 40 9.96 -0.07 -17.52
N MET A 41 9.81 0.95 -18.37
CA MET A 41 8.95 2.10 -18.10
C MET A 41 7.48 1.70 -17.94
N VAL A 42 6.96 0.80 -18.78
CA VAL A 42 5.60 0.27 -18.66
C VAL A 42 5.43 -0.54 -17.38
N SER A 43 6.39 -1.41 -17.05
CA SER A 43 6.37 -2.19 -15.80
C SER A 43 6.38 -1.27 -14.57
N MET A 44 7.24 -0.25 -14.56
CA MET A 44 7.28 0.78 -13.50
C MET A 44 5.99 1.58 -13.41
N ALA A 45 5.39 1.96 -14.54
CA ALA A 45 4.12 2.67 -14.58
C ALA A 45 2.97 1.82 -13.99
N CYS A 46 2.98 0.50 -14.18
CA CYS A 46 2.03 -0.40 -13.53
C CYS A 46 2.28 -0.56 -12.02
N TRP A 47 3.54 -0.43 -11.56
CA TRP A 47 3.90 -0.59 -10.15
C TRP A 47 3.66 0.66 -9.30
N MET A 48 3.89 1.86 -9.85
CA MET A 48 3.75 3.13 -9.12
C MET A 48 2.38 3.33 -8.44
N PRO A 49 1.23 3.10 -9.11
CA PRO A 49 -0.09 3.22 -8.48
C PRO A 49 -0.31 2.22 -7.35
N LEU A 50 0.18 0.98 -7.54
CA LEU A 50 0.04 -0.09 -6.54
C LEU A 50 0.82 0.22 -5.27
N LEU A 51 2.06 0.71 -5.43
CA LEU A 51 2.91 1.11 -4.32
C LEU A 51 2.30 2.30 -3.57
N TYR A 52 1.78 3.28 -4.31
CA TYR A 52 1.11 4.44 -3.73
C TYR A 52 -0.10 4.05 -2.87
N TRP A 53 -0.98 3.18 -3.39
CA TRP A 53 -2.12 2.68 -2.62
C TRP A 53 -1.69 1.88 -1.38
N ARG A 54 -0.69 1.01 -1.48
CA ARG A 54 -0.13 0.30 -0.32
C ARG A 54 0.44 1.26 0.71
N GLN A 55 1.07 2.35 0.28
CA GLN A 55 1.65 3.33 1.18
C GLN A 55 0.54 4.09 1.94
N GLN A 56 -0.55 4.47 1.26
CA GLN A 56 -1.72 5.05 1.91
C GLN A 56 -2.33 4.13 2.96
N GLU A 57 -2.51 2.84 2.64
CA GLU A 57 -3.05 1.85 3.59
C GLU A 57 -2.16 1.70 4.83
N ARG A 58 -0.83 1.69 4.65
CA ARG A 58 0.12 1.63 5.77
C ARG A 58 0.09 2.89 6.63
N VAL A 59 -0.08 4.07 6.02
CA VAL A 59 -0.21 5.32 6.77
C VAL A 59 -1.51 5.33 7.56
N ALA A 60 -2.63 4.93 6.94
CA ALA A 60 -3.92 4.83 7.62
C ALA A 60 -3.88 3.86 8.80
N ALA A 61 -3.26 2.68 8.63
CA ALA A 61 -3.09 1.71 9.71
C ALA A 61 -2.28 2.28 10.89
N LYS A 62 -1.18 2.99 10.62
CA LYS A 62 -0.37 3.63 11.67
C LYS A 62 -1.12 4.70 12.45
N ILE A 63 -1.96 5.50 11.78
CA ILE A 63 -2.79 6.51 12.43
C ILE A 63 -3.82 5.83 13.35
N ALA A 64 -4.51 4.80 12.85
CA ALA A 64 -5.49 4.05 13.64
C ALA A 64 -4.85 3.40 14.89
N GLU A 65 -3.64 2.84 14.76
CA GLU A 65 -2.89 2.30 15.91
C GLU A 65 -2.54 3.39 16.93
N GLN A 66 -2.17 4.59 16.49
CA GLN A 66 -1.87 5.71 17.37
C GLN A 66 -3.12 6.22 18.09
N GLU A 67 -4.24 6.34 17.39
CA GLU A 67 -5.52 6.70 17.99
C GLU A 67 -5.99 5.67 19.01
N ALA A 68 -5.86 4.37 18.71
CA ALA A 68 -6.19 3.31 19.65
C ALA A 68 -5.30 3.34 20.90
N LYS A 69 -3.99 3.62 20.75
CA LYS A 69 -3.06 3.81 21.88
C LYS A 69 -3.43 5.04 22.71
N LEU A 70 -3.78 6.16 22.08
CA LEU A 70 -4.20 7.38 22.77
C LEU A 70 -5.52 7.17 23.51
N ALA A 71 -6.49 6.47 22.92
CA ALA A 71 -7.75 6.13 23.55
C ALA A 71 -7.55 5.24 24.78
N ARG A 72 -6.69 4.21 24.70
CA ARG A 72 -6.31 3.37 25.85
C ARG A 72 -5.62 4.17 26.95
N GLN A 73 -4.73 5.10 26.59
CA GLN A 73 -4.09 5.99 27.58
C GLN A 73 -5.09 6.94 28.24
N LYS A 74 -6.03 7.51 27.48
CA LYS A 74 -7.10 8.36 28.03
C LYS A 74 -8.01 7.57 28.98
N GLN A 75 -8.37 6.34 28.64
CA GLN A 75 -9.16 5.45 29.51
C GLN A 75 -8.40 5.05 30.78
N ALA A 76 -7.11 4.74 30.68
CA ALA A 76 -6.26 4.43 31.84
C ALA A 76 -6.01 5.65 32.75
N ARG A 77 -6.07 6.87 32.19
CA ARG A 77 -5.91 8.13 32.93
C ARG A 77 -7.21 8.70 33.48
N THR A 78 -8.38 8.23 33.04
CA THR A 78 -9.63 8.55 33.74
C THR A 78 -9.56 7.90 35.13
N PRO A 79 -9.45 8.68 36.21
CA PRO A 79 -9.46 8.12 37.55
C PRO A 79 -10.81 7.43 37.74
N ALA A 80 -10.77 6.24 38.36
CA ALA A 80 -11.96 5.53 38.80
C ALA A 80 -12.90 6.54 39.46
N LYS A 81 -14.11 6.63 38.89
CA LYS A 81 -15.18 7.53 39.28
C LYS A 81 -15.28 7.54 40.81
N SER A 82 -14.80 8.64 41.40
CA SER A 82 -15.20 9.21 42.69
C SER A 82 -16.31 8.40 43.38
N ASP A 83 -15.94 7.47 44.27
CA ASP A 83 -16.89 6.96 45.26
C ASP A 83 -17.02 8.02 46.35
N LYS A 84 -17.89 8.98 46.04
CA LYS A 84 -18.24 10.10 46.90
C LYS A 84 -19.12 9.55 48.02
N LYS A 85 -18.49 9.33 49.18
CA LYS A 85 -19.02 9.62 50.52
C LYS A 85 -20.56 9.64 50.59
N ARG A 86 -21.17 8.53 50.98
CA ARG A 86 -22.58 8.52 51.39
C ARG A 86 -22.73 7.95 52.81
N ARG A 87 -22.71 8.91 53.75
CA ARG A 87 -23.15 8.88 55.14
C ARG A 87 -22.47 7.92 56.10
#